data_AF-G2T3I9-F1
#
_entry.id   AF-G2T3I9-F1
#
_cell.length_a   1.000
_cell.length_b   1.000
_cell.length_c   1.000
_cell.angle_alpha   90.00
_cell.angle_beta   90.00
_cell.angle_gamma   90.00
#
_symmetry.space_group_name_H-M   'P 1'
#
loop_
_entity.id
_entity.type
_entity.pdbx_description
1 polymer ?
#
loop_
_entity_poly.entity_id
_entity_poly.type
_entity_poly.pdbx_seq_one_letter_code
_entity_poly.pdbx_strand_id
1 'polypeptide(L)' 'MMFRLVEQMADKEGVTEQLKVESPMLWVGRMNEIQARAREIVYQELIYT' A
#
# COMPACT_ATOMS: atom_id res chain seq x y z
N MET A 1 -0.51 8.88 -9.35
CA MET A 1 0.09 7.56 -9.60
C MET A 1 0.27 6.80 -8.28
N MET A 2 1.10 7.31 -7.35
CA MET A 2 1.34 6.70 -6.03
C MET A 2 0.07 6.31 -5.26
N PHE A 3 -0.84 7.26 -5.03
CA PHE A 3 -2.07 6.99 -4.25
C PHE A 3 -2.96 5.90 -4.87
N ARG A 4 -3.06 5.85 -6.21
CA ARG A 4 -3.82 4.82 -6.92
C ARG A 4 -3.20 3.44 -6.77
N LEU A 5 -1.87 3.33 -6.82
CA LEU A 5 -1.17 2.06 -6.60
C LEU A 5 -1.39 1.54 -5.18
N VAL A 6 -1.31 2.45 -4.19
CA VAL A 6 -1.56 2.11 -2.79
C VAL A 6 -2.99 1.60 -2.59
N GLU A 7 -4.00 2.26 -3.15
CA GLU A 7 -5.40 1.82 -3.09
C GLU A 7 -5.59 0.45 -3.76
N GLN A 8 -5.08 0.26 -4.97
CA GLN A 8 -5.18 -1.01 -5.70
C GLN A 8 -4.52 -2.17 -4.96
N MET A 9 -3.37 -1.93 -4.33
CA MET A 9 -2.65 -2.94 -3.56
C MET A 9 -3.36 -3.24 -2.23
N ALA A 10 -3.91 -2.22 -1.56
CA ALA A 10 -4.70 -2.40 -0.34
C ALA A 10 -5.96 -3.23 -0.61
N ASP A 11 -6.67 -2.94 -1.71
CA ASP A 11 -7.84 -3.70 -2.14
C ASP A 11 -7.48 -5.16 -2.46
N LYS A 12 -6.38 -5.36 -3.19
CA LYS A 12 -5.90 -6.71 -3.57
C LYS A 12 -5.46 -7.54 -2.36
N GLU A 13 -4.90 -6.90 -1.34
CA GLU A 13 -4.39 -7.56 -0.13
C GLU A 13 -5.43 -7.62 1.00
N GLY A 14 -6.65 -7.12 0.76
CA GLY A 14 -7.73 -7.14 1.75
C GLY A 14 -7.46 -6.25 2.96
N VAL A 15 -6.65 -5.20 2.81
CA VAL A 15 -6.34 -4.25 3.87
C VAL A 15 -7.51 -3.26 3.99
N THR A 16 -8.57 -3.72 4.64
CA THR A 16 -9.83 -2.97 4.75
C THR A 16 -9.91 -2.16 6.05
N GLU A 17 -10.88 -1.26 6.11
CA GLU A 17 -11.24 -0.56 7.36
C GLU A 17 -11.73 -1.53 8.46
N GLN A 18 -12.21 -2.72 8.11
CA GLN A 18 -12.54 -3.77 9.10
C GLN A 18 -11.27 -4.26 9.81
N LEU A 19 -10.20 -4.54 9.06
CA LEU A 19 -8.91 -4.93 9.61
C LEU A 19 -8.33 -3.83 10.54
N LYS A 20 -8.60 -2.57 10.23
CA LYS A 20 -8.20 -1.43 11.05
C LYS A 20 -8.90 -1.39 12.41
N VAL A 21 -10.15 -1.82 12.48
CA VAL A 21 -10.92 -1.92 13.73
C VAL A 21 -10.52 -3.15 14.53
N GLU A 22 -10.38 -4.29 13.86
CA GLU A 22 -10.04 -5.58 14.51
C GLU A 22 -8.57 -5.65 14.95
N SER A 23 -7.65 -5.11 14.15
CA SER A 23 -6.22 -5.13 14.44
C SER A 23 -5.50 -3.88 13.89
N PRO A 24 -5.56 -2.75 14.62
CA PRO A 24 -4.99 -1.48 14.17
C PRO A 24 -3.49 -1.56 13.84
N MET A 25 -2.70 -2.26 14.67
CA MET A 25 -1.26 -2.38 14.45
C MET A 25 -0.92 -3.22 13.22
N LEU A 26 -1.68 -4.29 12.96
CA LEU A 26 -1.53 -5.09 11.75
C LEU A 26 -1.90 -4.28 10.51
N TRP A 27 -2.99 -3.51 10.56
CA TRP A 27 -3.40 -2.62 9.49
C TRP A 27 -2.31 -1.58 9.16
N VAL A 28 -1.73 -0.93 10.17
CA VAL A 28 -0.61 0.02 9.99
C VAL A 28 0.60 -0.68 9.37
N GLY A 29 0.95 -1.88 9.84
CA GLY A 29 2.05 -2.66 9.28
C GLY A 29 1.85 -2.96 7.78
N ARG A 30 0.66 -3.45 7.42
CA ARG A 30 0.29 -3.75 6.03
C ARG A 30 0.28 -2.50 5.16
N MET A 31 -0.28 -1.39 5.65
CA MET A 31 -0.27 -0.14 4.90
C MET A 31 1.12 0.42 4.68
N ASN A 32 2.02 0.30 5.66
CA ASN A 32 3.41 0.71 5.49
C ASN A 32 4.13 -0.14 4.44
N GLU A 33 3.91 -1.45 4.44
CA GLU A 33 4.46 -2.37 3.44
C GLU A 33 3.98 -2.04 2.02
N ILE A 34 2.68 -1.80 1.86
CA ILE A 34 2.08 -1.40 0.58
C ILE A 34 2.68 -0.08 0.10
N GLN A 35 2.78 0.93 0.97
CA GLN A 35 3.38 2.21 0.61
C GLN A 35 4.86 2.08 0.23
N ALA A 36 5.63 1.20 0.89
CA ALA A 36 7.01 0.95 0.52
C ALA A 36 7.13 0.40 -0.90
N ARG A 37 6.37 -0.65 -1.22
CA ARG A 37 6.34 -1.24 -2.58
C ARG A 37 5.82 -0.27 -3.65
N ALA A 38 4.79 0.50 -3.34
CA ALA A 38 4.27 1.50 -4.27
C ALA A 38 5.31 2.60 -4.56
N ARG A 39 6.13 3.01 -3.57
CA ARG A 39 7.25 3.93 -3.80
C ARG A 39 8.31 3.32 -4.70
N GLU A 40 8.67 2.05 -4.49
CA GLU A 40 9.66 1.35 -5.32
C GLU A 40 9.24 1.31 -6.79
N ILE A 41 7.97 1.00 -7.08
CA ILE A 41 7.41 1.00 -8.44
C ILE A 41 7.49 2.40 -9.06
N VAL A 42 7.04 3.43 -8.33
CA VAL A 42 7.09 4.81 -8.82
C VAL A 42 8.53 5.26 -9.08
N TYR A 43 9.49 4.92 -8.22
CA TYR A 43 10.90 5.27 -8.42
C TYR A 43 11.51 4.53 -9.61
N GLN A 44 11.20 3.25 -9.79
CA GLN A 44 11.62 2.49 -10.97
C GLN A 44 11.11 3.17 -12.24
N GLU A 45 9.83 3.53 -12.29
CA GLU A 45 9.28 4.23 -13.45
C GLU A 45 9.91 5.61 -13.65
N LEU A 46 10.18 6.38 -12.59
CA LEU A 46 10.76 7.72 -12.72
C LEU A 46 12.23 7.71 -13.17
N ILE A 47 13.00 6.69 -12.81
CA ILE A 47 14.44 6.61 -13.10
C ILE A 47 14.70 5.97 -14.48
N TYR A 48 13.88 5.01 -14.88
CA TYR A 48 14.12 4.19 -16.07
C TYR A 48 13.16 4.48 -17.24
N THR A 49 12.33 5.53 -17.14
CA THR A 49 11.46 6.03 -18.21
C THR A 49 11.86 7.45 -18.60
#